data_AF-A0A3A0GGT9-F1
#
_entry.id   AF-A0A3A0GGT9-F1
#
_cell.length_a   1.000
_cell.length_b   1.000
_cell.length_c   1.000
_cell.angle_alpha   90.00
_cell.angle_beta   90.00
_cell.angle_gamma   90.00
#
_symmetry.space_group_name_H-M   'P 1'
#
loop_
_entity.id
_entity.type
_entity.pdbx_description
1 polymer ?
#
loop_
_entity_poly.entity_id
_entity_poly.type
_entity_poly.pdbx_seq_one_letter_code
_entity_poly.pdbx_strand_id
1 'polypeptide(L)'
;MNAQKRLRAAAGLQVIAGIAGVFSAVRILAAGSEGLPPPAGAEAMGGPPFWAGLMFFALAVASLFSAYGLWSGQRWGKVVALVTCAVNAVFGAGDLVGGILLGDAAMTTVFAAAVAGYVTVIALVLWREAAPAAA
;
A
#
# COMPACT_ATOMS: atom_id res chain seq x y z
N MET A 1 0.79 -17.49 -16.50
CA MET A 1 -0.47 -16.79 -16.20
C MET A 1 -0.68 -15.68 -17.22
N ASN A 2 -1.79 -15.68 -17.97
CA ASN A 2 -2.06 -14.69 -19.03
C ASN A 2 -1.96 -13.25 -18.50
N ALA A 3 -1.43 -12.31 -19.28
CA ALA A 3 -1.29 -10.89 -18.92
C ALA A 3 -2.56 -10.28 -18.28
N GLN A 4 -3.74 -10.56 -18.83
CA GLN A 4 -4.99 -10.05 -18.29
C GLN A 4 -5.34 -10.63 -16.92
N LYS A 5 -5.04 -11.92 -16.67
CA LYS A 5 -5.25 -12.54 -15.34
C LYS A 5 -4.30 -11.94 -14.30
N ARG A 6 -3.05 -11.64 -14.67
CA ARG A 6 -2.07 -10.94 -13.82
C ARG A 6 -2.55 -9.55 -13.41
N LEU A 7 -3.01 -8.75 -14.37
CA LEU A 7 -3.51 -7.40 -14.11
C LEU A 7 -4.77 -7.40 -13.24
N ARG A 8 -5.66 -8.39 -13.41
CA ARG A 8 -6.84 -8.56 -12.54
C ARG A 8 -6.46 -8.99 -11.12
N ALA A 9 -5.48 -9.87 -10.97
CA ALA A 9 -4.95 -10.23 -9.65
C ALA A 9 -4.31 -9.02 -8.96
N ALA A 10 -3.50 -8.25 -9.68
CA ALA A 10 -2.92 -7.00 -9.20
C ALA A 10 -4.01 -5.99 -8.81
N ALA A 11 -5.06 -5.84 -9.62
CA ALA A 11 -6.20 -4.98 -9.30
C ALA A 11 -6.91 -5.42 -8.01
N GLY A 12 -7.14 -6.72 -7.82
CA GLY A 12 -7.73 -7.26 -6.59
C GLY A 12 -6.89 -6.95 -5.35
N LEU A 13 -5.58 -7.18 -5.42
CA LEU A 13 -4.65 -6.80 -4.35
C LEU A 13 -4.69 -5.30 -4.06
N GLN A 14 -4.80 -4.48 -5.10
CA GLN A 14 -4.82 -3.03 -4.96
C GLN A 14 -6.13 -2.51 -4.34
N VAL A 15 -7.26 -3.18 -4.58
CA VAL A 15 -8.51 -2.91 -3.87
C VAL A 15 -8.36 -3.21 -2.38
N ILE A 16 -7.82 -4.37 -2.04
CA ILE A 16 -7.61 -4.77 -0.64
C ILE A 16 -6.70 -3.78 0.07
N ALA A 17 -5.56 -3.44 -0.56
CA ALA A 17 -4.62 -2.47 -0.02
C ALA A 17 -5.23 -1.06 0.09
N GLY A 18 -6.03 -0.64 -0.89
CA GLY A 18 -6.74 0.64 -0.87
C GLY A 18 -7.76 0.72 0.27
N ILE A 19 -8.56 -0.32 0.48
CA ILE A 19 -9.55 -0.36 1.58
C ILE A 19 -8.85 -0.34 2.95
N ALA A 20 -7.82 -1.17 3.13
CA ALA A 20 -7.04 -1.20 4.36
C ALA A 20 -6.37 0.16 4.61
N GLY A 21 -5.83 0.78 3.56
CA GLY A 21 -5.24 2.12 3.60
C GLY A 21 -6.24 3.21 4.00
N VAL A 22 -7.46 3.18 3.46
CA VAL A 22 -8.52 4.14 3.85
C VAL A 22 -8.85 3.98 5.32
N PHE A 23 -9.06 2.75 5.81
CA PHE A 23 -9.37 2.52 7.21
C PHE A 23 -8.25 3.01 8.14
N SER A 24 -7.00 2.72 7.81
CA SER A 24 -5.83 3.20 8.54
C SER A 24 -5.75 4.74 8.54
N ALA A 25 -5.88 5.35 7.37
CA ALA A 25 -5.80 6.80 7.22
C ALA A 25 -6.91 7.53 7.98
N VAL A 26 -8.13 7.02 7.96
CA VAL A 26 -9.27 7.59 8.72
C VAL A 26 -8.98 7.53 10.22
N ARG A 27 -8.40 6.43 10.74
CA ARG A 27 -8.02 6.35 12.15
C ARG A 27 -6.95 7.36 12.54
N ILE A 28 -5.94 7.56 11.68
CA ILE A 28 -4.89 8.57 11.90
C ILE A 28 -5.49 9.98 11.88
N LEU A 29 -6.36 10.26 10.92
CA LEU A 29 -7.05 11.56 10.80
C LEU A 29 -7.92 11.85 12.03
N ALA A 30 -8.70 10.86 12.50
CA ALA A 30 -9.54 10.99 13.69
C ALA A 30 -8.71 11.27 14.96
N ALA A 31 -7.61 10.52 15.15
CA ALA A 31 -6.69 10.76 16.27
C ALA A 31 -6.08 12.17 16.20
N GLY A 32 -5.71 12.63 15.00
CA GLY A 32 -5.15 13.96 14.79
C GLY A 32 -6.16 15.11 14.90
N SER A 33 -7.44 14.89 14.59
CA SER A 33 -8.49 15.93 14.62
C SER A 33 -9.09 16.18 16.00
N GLU A 34 -9.16 15.14 16.83
CA GLU A 34 -9.82 15.21 18.13
C GLU A 34 -8.87 15.59 19.28
N GLY A 35 -7.55 15.70 19.02
CA GLY A 35 -6.55 15.84 20.08
C GLY A 35 -6.59 14.69 21.09
N LEU A 36 -7.15 13.54 20.68
CA LEU A 36 -7.31 12.37 21.51
C LEU A 36 -5.94 11.93 22.04
N PRO A 37 -5.86 11.52 23.31
CA PRO A 37 -4.63 10.96 23.85
C PRO A 37 -4.24 9.79 22.95
N PRO A 38 -3.05 9.85 22.34
CA PRO A 38 -2.65 8.84 21.40
C PRO A 38 -2.63 7.47 22.13
N PRO A 39 -2.90 6.36 21.41
CA PRO A 39 -3.06 5.04 22.03
C PRO A 39 -1.89 4.74 22.98
N ALA A 40 -2.17 4.14 24.14
CA ALA A 40 -1.20 3.97 25.22
C ALA A 40 0.18 3.52 24.70
N GLY A 41 1.21 4.36 24.90
CA GLY A 41 2.56 4.20 24.34
C GLY A 41 2.92 5.19 23.21
N ALA A 42 1.94 5.84 22.57
CA ALA A 42 2.18 6.80 21.50
C ALA A 42 2.37 8.26 21.99
N GLU A 43 2.08 8.56 23.27
CA GLU A 43 2.38 9.86 23.90
C GLU A 43 3.89 10.10 24.04
N ALA A 44 4.68 9.04 24.26
CA ALA A 44 6.13 9.12 24.37
C ALA A 44 6.84 9.34 23.02
N MET A 45 6.13 9.15 21.89
CA MET A 45 6.67 9.22 20.52
C MET A 45 6.02 10.33 19.68
N GLY A 46 4.99 11.04 20.19
CA GLY A 46 4.28 12.10 19.48
C GLY A 46 3.67 11.61 18.17
N GLY A 47 2.63 10.77 18.24
CA GLY A 47 2.02 10.01 17.13
C GLY A 47 1.83 10.75 15.78
N PRO A 48 1.50 10.00 14.70
CA PRO A 48 1.63 10.52 13.33
C PRO A 48 0.87 11.85 13.14
N PRO A 49 1.50 12.88 12.53
CA PRO A 49 0.86 14.17 12.35
C PRO A 49 -0.35 14.05 11.42
N PHE A 50 -1.34 14.91 11.60
CA PHE A 50 -2.57 14.94 10.78
C PHE A 50 -2.28 14.89 9.26
N TRP A 51 -1.25 15.59 8.80
CA TRP A 51 -0.82 15.59 7.39
C TRP A 51 -0.38 14.22 6.87
N ALA A 52 0.20 13.37 7.72
CA ALA A 52 0.51 11.99 7.35
C ALA A 52 -0.78 11.20 7.07
N GLY A 53 -1.82 11.38 7.90
CA GLY A 53 -3.15 10.82 7.67
C GLY A 53 -3.74 11.24 6.33
N LEU A 54 -3.63 12.53 5.97
CA LEU A 54 -4.11 13.05 4.69
C LEU A 54 -3.37 12.45 3.50
N MET A 55 -2.04 12.32 3.61
CA MET A 55 -1.21 11.70 2.57
C MET A 55 -1.56 10.22 2.37
N PHE A 56 -1.71 9.45 3.46
CA PHE A 56 -2.13 8.05 3.38
C PHE A 56 -3.54 7.90 2.80
N PHE A 57 -4.45 8.81 3.13
CA PHE A 57 -5.79 8.82 2.55
C PHE A 57 -5.75 9.05 1.03
N ALA A 58 -4.98 10.04 0.57
CA ALA A 58 -4.81 10.30 -0.86
C ALA A 58 -4.18 9.10 -1.60
N LEU A 59 -3.15 8.47 -1.02
CA LEU A 59 -2.54 7.25 -1.56
C LEU A 59 -3.50 6.07 -1.60
N ALA A 60 -4.37 5.92 -0.61
CA ALA A 60 -5.36 4.86 -0.55
C ALA A 60 -6.44 5.04 -1.62
N VAL A 61 -6.95 6.27 -1.81
CA VAL A 61 -7.88 6.60 -2.89
C VAL A 61 -7.22 6.41 -4.26
N ALA A 62 -5.97 6.85 -4.44
CA ALA A 62 -5.22 6.62 -5.67
C ALA A 62 -5.01 5.13 -5.95
N SER A 63 -4.80 4.32 -4.92
CA SER A 63 -4.69 2.85 -5.03
C SER A 63 -6.00 2.25 -5.54
N LEU A 64 -7.15 2.65 -4.97
CA LEU A 64 -8.47 2.22 -5.45
C LEU A 64 -8.72 2.65 -6.91
N PHE A 65 -8.38 3.88 -7.26
CA PHE A 65 -8.52 4.37 -8.64
C PHE A 65 -7.62 3.61 -9.63
N SER A 66 -6.39 3.30 -9.22
CA SER A 66 -5.46 2.50 -10.02
C SER A 66 -5.94 1.06 -10.22
N ALA A 67 -6.66 0.49 -9.25
CA ALA A 67 -7.23 -0.83 -9.35
C ALA A 67 -8.23 -0.93 -10.52
N TYR A 68 -9.08 0.10 -10.69
CA TYR A 68 -9.98 0.19 -11.84
C TYR A 68 -9.20 0.26 -13.16
N GLY A 69 -8.15 1.07 -13.21
CA GLY A 69 -7.29 1.19 -14.38
C GLY A 69 -6.60 -0.14 -14.73
N LEU A 70 -6.11 -0.89 -13.73
CA LEU A 70 -5.53 -2.22 -13.90
C LEU A 70 -6.55 -3.24 -14.40
N TRP A 71 -7.77 -3.25 -13.83
CA TRP A 71 -8.86 -4.14 -14.23
C TRP A 71 -9.25 -3.94 -15.69
N SER A 72 -9.30 -2.67 -16.11
CA SER A 72 -9.67 -2.26 -17.47
C SER A 72 -8.50 -2.31 -18.47
N GLY A 73 -7.29 -2.70 -18.02
CA GLY A 73 -6.10 -2.80 -18.88
C GLY A 73 -5.53 -1.45 -19.33
N GLN A 74 -5.91 -0.35 -18.69
CA GLN A 74 -5.50 1.01 -19.04
C GLN A 74 -4.03 1.27 -18.69
N ARG A 75 -3.31 2.01 -19.55
CA ARG A 75 -1.89 2.32 -19.33
C ARG A 75 -1.66 3.20 -18.10
N TRP A 76 -2.53 4.19 -17.87
CA TRP A 76 -2.44 5.08 -16.72
C TRP A 76 -2.62 4.31 -15.39
N GLY A 77 -3.49 3.30 -15.37
CA GLY A 77 -3.73 2.47 -14.18
C GLY A 77 -2.47 1.76 -13.68
N LYS A 78 -1.65 1.28 -14.62
CA LYS A 78 -0.34 0.67 -14.30
C LYS A 78 0.61 1.67 -13.67
N VAL A 79 0.69 2.88 -14.20
CA VAL A 79 1.58 3.93 -13.69
C VAL A 79 1.17 4.32 -12.27
N VAL A 80 -0.11 4.61 -12.05
CA VAL A 80 -0.60 4.99 -10.72
C VAL A 80 -0.42 3.85 -9.71
N ALA A 81 -0.67 2.59 -10.11
CA ALA A 81 -0.44 1.43 -9.24
C ALA A 81 1.05 1.30 -8.86
N LEU A 82 1.96 1.44 -9.82
CA LEU A 82 3.40 1.37 -9.56
C LEU A 82 3.85 2.47 -8.59
N VAL A 83 3.41 3.71 -8.82
CA VAL A 83 3.78 4.85 -7.96
C VAL A 83 3.24 4.65 -6.55
N THR A 84 1.94 4.33 -6.40
CA THR A 84 1.31 4.13 -5.09
C THR A 84 1.93 2.94 -4.34
N CYS A 85 2.16 1.80 -5.01
CA CYS A 85 2.84 0.66 -4.39
C CYS A 85 4.29 0.98 -4.00
N ALA A 86 5.05 1.69 -4.84
CA ALA A 86 6.44 2.04 -4.52
C ALA A 86 6.51 2.93 -3.28
N VAL A 87 5.68 3.97 -3.22
CA VAL A 87 5.61 4.87 -2.07
C VAL A 87 5.21 4.11 -0.80
N ASN A 88 4.14 3.31 -0.85
CA ASN A 88 3.70 2.54 0.31
C ASN A 88 4.71 1.45 0.72
N ALA A 89 5.43 0.84 -0.22
CA ALA A 89 6.48 -0.13 0.09
C ALA A 89 7.65 0.51 0.83
N VAL A 90 8.05 1.73 0.45
CA VAL A 90 9.13 2.48 1.13
C VAL A 90 8.71 2.83 2.56
N PHE A 91 7.51 3.39 2.75
CA PHE A 91 7.02 3.72 4.09
C PHE A 91 6.82 2.47 4.94
N GLY A 92 6.15 1.44 4.40
CA GLY A 92 5.92 0.18 5.10
C GLY A 92 7.21 -0.57 5.44
N ALA A 93 8.28 -0.41 4.64
CA ALA A 93 9.59 -0.95 4.99
C ALA A 93 10.20 -0.23 6.20
N GLY A 94 9.99 1.08 6.33
CA GLY A 94 10.35 1.84 7.54
C GLY A 94 9.61 1.33 8.77
N ASP A 95 8.30 1.14 8.65
CA ASP A 95 7.47 0.61 9.74
C ASP A 95 7.83 -0.85 10.10
N LEU A 96 8.20 -1.66 9.11
CA LEU A 96 8.70 -3.02 9.31
C LEU A 96 10.01 -3.01 10.12
N VAL A 97 10.97 -2.16 9.75
CA VAL A 97 12.21 -2.01 10.51
C VAL A 97 11.91 -1.55 11.95
N GLY A 98 10.97 -0.62 12.13
CA GLY A 98 10.50 -0.21 13.45
C GLY A 98 9.96 -1.38 14.28
N GLY A 99 9.08 -2.20 13.70
CA GLY A 99 8.54 -3.39 14.37
C GLY A 99 9.63 -4.40 14.79
N ILE A 100 10.63 -4.61 13.93
CA ILE A 100 11.77 -5.50 14.23
C ILE A 100 12.59 -4.95 15.39
N LEU A 101 12.91 -3.65 15.36
CA LEU A 101 13.72 -2.99 16.40
C LEU A 101 13.00 -2.96 17.76
N LEU A 102 11.67 -2.87 17.76
CA LEU A 102 10.84 -2.92 18.97
C LEU A 102 10.55 -4.34 19.45
N GLY A 103 10.91 -5.38 18.69
CA GLY A 103 10.64 -6.77 19.03
C GLY A 103 9.15 -7.17 18.97
N ASP A 104 8.32 -6.35 18.32
CA ASP A 104 6.88 -6.63 18.17
C ASP A 104 6.64 -7.53 16.96
N ALA A 105 6.42 -8.82 17.23
CA ALA A 105 6.19 -9.82 16.20
C ALA A 105 4.90 -9.58 15.40
N ALA A 106 3.85 -9.04 16.03
CA ALA A 106 2.58 -8.77 15.37
C ALA A 106 2.74 -7.61 14.38
N MET A 107 3.33 -6.50 14.84
CA MET A 107 3.65 -5.34 14.02
C MET A 107 4.55 -5.72 12.84
N THR A 108 5.64 -6.45 13.13
CA THR A 108 6.59 -6.96 12.12
C THR A 108 5.89 -7.79 11.05
N THR A 109 5.02 -8.73 11.45
CA THR A 109 4.33 -9.61 10.51
C THR A 109 3.36 -8.84 9.62
N VAL A 110 2.60 -7.90 10.19
CA VAL A 110 1.65 -7.07 9.43
C VAL A 110 2.37 -6.22 8.39
N PHE A 111 3.44 -5.53 8.77
CA PHE A 111 4.18 -4.68 7.82
C PHE A 111 4.97 -5.49 6.80
N ALA A 112 5.51 -6.64 7.17
CA ALA A 112 6.14 -7.56 6.21
C ALA A 112 5.13 -8.03 5.16
N ALA A 113 3.93 -8.42 5.57
CA ALA A 113 2.86 -8.83 4.66
C ALA A 113 2.42 -7.67 3.75
N ALA A 114 2.29 -6.46 4.29
CA ALA A 114 1.93 -5.27 3.51
C ALA A 114 2.99 -4.97 2.43
N VAL A 115 4.27 -4.91 2.82
CA VAL A 115 5.39 -4.67 1.90
C VAL A 115 5.46 -5.76 0.82
N ALA A 116 5.33 -7.03 1.21
CA ALA A 116 5.28 -8.15 0.27
C ALA A 116 4.10 -8.01 -0.73
N GLY A 117 2.94 -7.55 -0.25
CA GLY A 117 1.78 -7.25 -1.09
C GLY A 117 2.08 -6.20 -2.15
N TYR A 118 2.66 -5.06 -1.76
CA TYR A 118 3.02 -4.00 -2.69
C TYR A 118 4.07 -4.45 -3.72
N VAL A 119 5.11 -5.17 -3.28
CA VAL A 119 6.13 -5.73 -4.17
C VAL A 119 5.53 -6.73 -5.15
N THR A 120 4.58 -7.56 -4.68
CA THR A 120 3.86 -8.51 -5.54
C THR A 120 3.07 -7.79 -6.62
N VAL A 121 2.36 -6.71 -6.29
CA VAL A 121 1.64 -5.90 -7.29
C VAL A 121 2.62 -5.31 -8.32
N ILE A 122 3.73 -4.73 -7.87
CA ILE A 122 4.78 -4.18 -8.75
C ILE A 122 5.30 -5.27 -9.69
N ALA A 123 5.65 -6.44 -9.16
CA ALA A 123 6.13 -7.57 -9.95
C ALA A 123 5.09 -8.01 -10.98
N LEU A 124 3.82 -8.16 -10.59
CA LEU A 124 2.73 -8.54 -11.50
C LEU A 124 2.52 -7.53 -12.64
N VAL A 125 2.67 -6.23 -12.36
CA VAL A 125 2.50 -5.16 -13.35
C VAL A 125 3.69 -5.06 -14.30
N LEU A 126 4.93 -5.24 -13.80
CA LEU A 126 6.15 -5.13 -14.60
C LEU A 126 6.54 -6.41 -15.35
N TRP A 127 5.94 -7.56 -15.01
CA TRP A 127 6.29 -8.83 -15.63
C TRP A 127 6.03 -8.82 -17.13
N ARG A 128 7.12 -8.78 -17.93
CA ARG A 128 7.06 -8.94 -19.39
C ARG A 128 6.92 -10.42 -19.76
N GLU A 129 5.95 -10.75 -20.61
CA GLU A 129 5.98 -12.08 -21.24
C GLU A 129 7.20 -12.12 -22.17
N ALA A 130 7.92 -13.25 -22.18
CA ALA A 130 8.98 -13.46 -23.14
C ALA A 130 8.37 -13.30 -24.54
N ALA A 131 8.96 -12.42 -25.37
CA ALA A 131 8.53 -12.30 -26.75
C ALA A 131 8.64 -13.68 -27.41
N PRO A 132 7.61 -14.14 -28.15
CA PRO A 132 7.75 -15.38 -28.91
C PRO A 132 8.98 -15.20 -29.81
N ALA A 133 9.93 -16.13 -29.71
CA ALA A 133 11.08 -16.16 -30.60
C ALA A 133 10.55 -16.11 -32.02
N ALA A 134 10.96 -15.09 -32.78
CA ALA A 134 10.55 -14.93 -34.17
C ALA A 134 10.84 -16.25 -34.91
N ALA A 135 9.80 -16.85 -35.48
CA ALA A 135 9.87 -18.05 -36.30
C ALA A 135 10.33 -17.70 -37.71
#